data_AF-A0A6V7WSV9-F1
#
_entry.id   AF-A0A6V7WSV9-F1
#
_cell.length_a   1.000
_cell.length_b   1.000
_cell.length_c   1.000
_cell.angle_alpha   90.00
_cell.angle_beta   90.00
_cell.angle_gamma   90.00
#
_symmetry.space_group_name_H-M   'P 1'
#
loop_
_entity.id
_entity.type
_entity.pdbx_description
1 polymer ?
#
loop_
_entity_poly.entity_id
_entity_poly.type
_entity_poly.pdbx_seq_one_letter_code
_entity_poly.pdbx_strand_id
1 'polypeptide(L)'
;MFPVFQLQDGATIKRCIFSGADGIHCNGSCIVEDCWNENVADDSITLLGNNPSAVYTIQGGGAKNGKGKIIQFDGAGTLNVNNFYIHTCGEGIRTCGNCQSQYRNRKINVNGLTIENLQAGQYVVGVNKNYGDVATLKNIHILGPTANQVFPCKVFQGNNQGKNPNVLGMENNKGDGTYCIYSESDIHIGS
;
A
#
# COMPACT_ATOMS: atom_id res chain seq x y z
N MET A 1 18.77 -0.67 -4.11
CA MET A 1 18.88 -1.77 -3.14
C MET A 1 18.41 -3.05 -3.84
N PHE A 2 18.82 -4.25 -3.43
CA PHE A 2 18.31 -5.50 -4.04
C PHE A 2 17.17 -6.06 -3.18
N PRO A 3 16.17 -6.75 -3.77
CA PRO A 3 15.14 -7.44 -2.99
C PRO A 3 15.71 -8.66 -2.27
N VAL A 4 15.04 -9.07 -1.19
CA VAL A 4 15.25 -10.39 -0.55
C VAL A 4 14.73 -11.50 -1.47
N PHE A 5 13.55 -11.30 -2.04
CA PHE A 5 12.93 -12.24 -2.99
C PHE A 5 12.49 -11.51 -4.24
N GLN A 6 12.79 -12.08 -5.41
CA GLN A 6 12.32 -11.57 -6.68
C GLN A 6 11.41 -12.59 -7.36
N LEU A 7 10.12 -12.28 -7.42
CA LEU A 7 9.08 -13.11 -8.00
C LEU A 7 8.86 -12.74 -9.46
N GLN A 8 8.91 -13.75 -10.34
CA GLN A 8 8.51 -13.60 -11.74
C GLN A 8 6.99 -13.61 -11.86
N ASP A 9 6.48 -13.18 -13.02
CA ASP A 9 5.04 -13.18 -13.30
C ASP A 9 4.41 -14.56 -13.08
N GLY A 10 3.31 -14.59 -12.32
CA GLY A 10 2.59 -15.79 -11.90
C GLY A 10 3.15 -16.48 -10.65
N ALA A 11 4.27 -16.04 -10.08
CA ALA A 11 4.87 -16.72 -8.94
C ALA A 11 4.11 -16.50 -7.61
N THR A 12 4.25 -17.47 -6.71
CA THR A 12 3.70 -17.43 -5.35
C THR A 12 4.80 -17.66 -4.34
N ILE A 13 4.87 -16.80 -3.33
CA ILE A 13 5.65 -17.03 -2.11
C ILE A 13 4.69 -17.16 -0.93
N LYS A 14 4.97 -18.08 -0.01
CA LYS A 14 4.12 -18.26 1.16
C LYS A 14 4.85 -18.73 2.41
N ARG A 15 4.32 -18.35 3.58
CA ARG A 15 4.81 -18.73 4.92
C ARG A 15 6.28 -18.42 5.09
N CYS A 16 6.62 -17.15 4.96
CA CYS A 16 8.00 -16.69 5.03
C CYS A 16 8.18 -15.66 6.14
N ILE A 17 9.35 -15.69 6.80
CA ILE A 17 9.79 -14.63 7.71
C ILE A 17 11.09 -14.08 7.13
N PHE A 18 11.15 -12.77 6.91
CA PHE A 18 12.28 -12.11 6.29
C PHE A 18 12.52 -10.73 6.91
N SER A 19 13.62 -10.08 6.54
CA SER A 19 14.01 -8.78 7.10
C SER A 19 14.96 -8.04 6.17
N GLY A 20 14.89 -6.72 6.17
CA GLY A 20 15.83 -5.84 5.50
C GLY A 20 15.74 -5.85 3.96
N ALA A 21 16.80 -5.32 3.35
CA ALA A 21 16.92 -5.11 1.91
C ALA A 21 15.69 -4.38 1.32
N ASP A 22 15.37 -4.62 0.05
CA ASP A 22 14.20 -4.04 -0.63
C ASP A 22 13.01 -5.01 -0.69
N GLY A 23 12.83 -5.78 0.40
CA GLY A 23 11.66 -6.65 0.59
C GLY A 23 11.43 -7.69 -0.50
N ILE A 24 10.15 -7.91 -0.85
CA ILE A 24 9.72 -8.82 -1.93
C ILE A 24 9.39 -7.99 -3.17
N HIS A 25 9.99 -8.33 -4.32
CA HIS A 25 9.63 -7.74 -5.61
C HIS A 25 8.73 -8.66 -6.42
N CYS A 26 7.61 -8.14 -6.91
CA CYS A 26 6.75 -8.80 -7.88
C CYS A 26 6.92 -8.18 -9.27
N ASN A 27 7.64 -8.86 -10.17
CA ASN A 27 7.89 -8.38 -11.54
C ASN A 27 6.67 -8.51 -12.49
N GLY A 28 5.57 -9.05 -12.00
CA GLY A 28 4.31 -9.30 -12.70
C GLY A 28 3.25 -9.68 -11.68
N SER A 29 2.17 -10.32 -12.13
CA SER A 29 1.18 -10.90 -11.23
C SER A 29 1.86 -11.81 -10.20
N CYS A 30 1.48 -11.73 -8.94
CA CYS A 30 2.10 -12.54 -7.89
C CYS A 30 1.15 -12.78 -6.73
N ILE A 31 1.47 -13.78 -5.92
CA ILE A 31 0.82 -14.03 -4.63
C ILE A 31 1.88 -14.00 -3.52
N VAL A 32 1.64 -13.20 -2.50
CA VAL A 32 2.40 -13.16 -1.24
C VAL A 32 1.44 -13.56 -0.12
N GLU A 33 1.64 -14.74 0.46
CA GLU A 33 0.70 -15.34 1.42
C GLU A 33 1.39 -15.64 2.76
N ASP A 34 0.86 -15.13 3.87
CA ASP A 34 1.39 -15.37 5.23
C ASP A 34 2.89 -15.08 5.36
N CYS A 35 3.35 -13.99 4.74
CA CYS A 35 4.73 -13.55 4.79
C CYS A 35 4.89 -12.37 5.76
N TRP A 36 5.92 -12.42 6.60
CA TRP A 36 6.18 -11.48 7.67
C TRP A 36 7.55 -10.80 7.51
N ASN A 37 7.55 -9.48 7.41
CA ASN A 37 8.77 -8.67 7.39
C ASN A 37 9.09 -8.14 8.80
N GLU A 38 10.13 -8.69 9.42
CA GLU A 38 10.57 -8.35 10.77
C GLU A 38 11.15 -6.95 10.89
N ASN A 39 11.68 -6.37 9.83
CA ASN A 39 12.25 -5.03 9.86
C ASN A 39 12.39 -4.48 8.44
N VAL A 40 11.41 -3.68 8.03
CA VAL A 40 11.42 -3.04 6.72
C VAL A 40 12.59 -2.05 6.63
N ALA A 41 13.45 -2.21 5.62
CA ALA A 41 14.57 -1.29 5.38
C ALA A 41 14.20 -0.17 4.39
N ASP A 42 13.74 -0.51 3.18
CA ASP A 42 13.17 0.45 2.21
C ASP A 42 11.66 0.25 2.10
N ASP A 43 11.24 -0.72 1.28
CA ASP A 43 9.85 -1.19 1.17
C ASP A 43 9.72 -2.67 1.60
N SER A 44 8.54 -3.10 2.04
CA SER A 44 8.32 -4.52 2.37
C SER A 44 7.97 -5.35 1.14
N ILE A 45 7.14 -4.78 0.26
CA ILE A 45 6.68 -5.41 -0.97
C ILE A 45 6.63 -4.34 -2.07
N THR A 46 7.24 -4.63 -3.21
CA THR A 46 7.28 -3.72 -4.38
C THR A 46 6.67 -4.40 -5.59
N LEU A 47 5.68 -3.76 -6.19
CA LEU A 47 4.89 -4.27 -7.32
C LEU A 47 5.36 -3.59 -8.60
N LEU A 48 5.91 -4.34 -9.55
CA LEU A 48 6.66 -3.82 -10.70
C LEU A 48 6.09 -4.24 -12.06
N GLY A 49 5.04 -5.07 -12.09
CA GLY A 49 4.46 -5.55 -13.34
C GLY A 49 3.97 -4.42 -14.24
N ASN A 50 4.27 -4.50 -15.54
CA ASN A 50 3.96 -3.45 -16.52
C ASN A 50 2.68 -3.73 -17.32
N ASN A 51 2.06 -4.91 -17.15
CA ASN A 51 0.82 -5.28 -17.79
C ASN A 51 -0.37 -4.67 -17.03
N PRO A 52 -1.26 -3.88 -17.67
CA PRO A 52 -2.47 -3.34 -17.03
C PRO A 52 -3.41 -4.41 -16.45
N SER A 53 -3.27 -5.67 -16.88
CA SER A 53 -4.03 -6.82 -16.35
C SER A 53 -3.30 -7.57 -15.23
N ALA A 54 -2.13 -7.11 -14.79
CA ALA A 54 -1.39 -7.75 -13.70
C ALA A 54 -2.22 -7.73 -12.41
N VAL A 55 -2.20 -8.84 -11.68
CA VAL A 55 -2.89 -8.98 -10.39
C VAL A 55 -1.89 -9.38 -9.31
N TYR A 56 -1.76 -8.53 -8.30
CA TYR A 56 -0.98 -8.82 -7.10
C TYR A 56 -1.93 -9.15 -5.96
N THR A 57 -1.70 -10.28 -5.29
CA THR A 57 -2.50 -10.68 -4.13
C THR A 57 -1.60 -10.79 -2.91
N ILE A 58 -1.91 -10.02 -1.88
CA ILE A 58 -1.29 -10.10 -0.56
C ILE A 58 -2.34 -10.65 0.38
N GLN A 59 -2.07 -11.80 0.99
CA GLN A 59 -3.03 -12.54 1.80
C GLN A 59 -2.39 -12.91 3.13
N GLY A 60 -2.86 -12.35 4.24
CA GLY A 60 -2.26 -12.60 5.54
C GLY A 60 -0.85 -12.01 5.66
N GLY A 61 -0.19 -12.29 6.78
CA GLY A 61 1.15 -11.77 7.06
C GLY A 61 1.17 -10.30 7.48
N GLY A 62 2.33 -9.67 7.36
CA GLY A 62 2.49 -8.30 7.84
C GLY A 62 3.92 -7.77 7.78
N ALA A 63 4.10 -6.55 8.27
CA ALA A 63 5.38 -5.89 8.33
C ALA A 63 5.48 -4.95 9.55
N LYS A 64 6.71 -4.74 10.04
CA LYS A 64 6.98 -3.75 11.08
C LYS A 64 8.22 -2.90 10.79
N ASN A 65 8.31 -1.78 11.50
CA ASN A 65 9.44 -0.85 11.51
C ASN A 65 9.71 -0.13 10.18
N GLY A 66 8.69 0.01 9.33
CA GLY A 66 8.81 0.79 8.09
C GLY A 66 8.99 2.27 8.38
N LYS A 67 9.96 2.90 7.71
CA LYS A 67 10.11 4.37 7.70
C LYS A 67 9.54 5.00 6.42
N GLY A 68 9.46 4.20 5.35
CA GLY A 68 8.89 4.56 4.06
C GLY A 68 7.58 3.82 3.84
N LYS A 69 7.42 3.24 2.64
CA LYS A 69 6.18 2.55 2.26
C LYS A 69 6.25 1.10 2.69
N ILE A 70 5.12 0.53 3.09
CA ILE A 70 5.06 -0.93 3.31
C ILE A 70 4.86 -1.63 1.99
N ILE A 71 3.91 -1.15 1.19
CA ILE A 71 3.65 -1.67 -0.15
C ILE A 71 3.85 -0.53 -1.17
N GLN A 72 4.90 -0.64 -1.96
CA GLN A 72 5.22 0.26 -3.07
C GLN A 72 4.60 -0.28 -4.36
N PHE A 73 3.67 0.46 -4.95
CA PHE A 73 2.98 0.06 -6.18
C PHE A 73 3.44 0.91 -7.37
N ASP A 74 4.56 0.49 -7.96
CA ASP A 74 5.21 1.15 -9.09
C ASP A 74 4.63 0.74 -10.44
N GLY A 75 4.25 -0.52 -10.58
CA GLY A 75 3.71 -1.14 -11.79
C GLY A 75 2.27 -0.77 -12.11
N ALA A 76 1.76 -1.34 -13.20
CA ALA A 76 0.35 -1.32 -13.58
C ALA A 76 -0.44 -2.43 -12.87
N GLY A 77 -1.77 -2.36 -12.97
CA GLY A 77 -2.67 -3.46 -12.63
C GLY A 77 -3.51 -3.25 -11.38
N THR A 78 -3.84 -4.36 -10.73
CA THR A 78 -4.70 -4.41 -9.54
C THR A 78 -3.97 -5.08 -8.39
N LEU A 79 -3.93 -4.41 -7.24
CA LEU A 79 -3.48 -4.95 -5.97
C LEU A 79 -4.71 -5.33 -5.12
N ASN A 80 -4.72 -6.56 -4.62
CA ASN A 80 -5.67 -7.02 -3.61
C ASN A 80 -4.91 -7.34 -2.32
N VAL A 81 -5.29 -6.72 -1.21
CA VAL A 81 -4.71 -6.93 0.12
C VAL A 81 -5.80 -7.44 1.05
N ASN A 82 -5.58 -8.61 1.63
CA ASN A 82 -6.53 -9.25 2.53
C ASN A 82 -5.85 -9.64 3.84
N ASN A 83 -6.47 -9.27 4.96
CA ASN A 83 -6.05 -9.63 6.33
C ASN A 83 -4.56 -9.35 6.62
N PHE A 84 -4.08 -8.15 6.27
CA PHE A 84 -2.67 -7.76 6.42
C PHE A 84 -2.44 -6.89 7.66
N TYR A 85 -1.29 -7.07 8.32
CA TYR A 85 -0.94 -6.29 9.51
C TYR A 85 0.26 -5.37 9.28
N ILE A 86 0.18 -4.12 9.77
CA ILE A 86 1.25 -3.13 9.73
C ILE A 86 1.46 -2.57 11.13
N HIS A 87 2.60 -2.83 11.77
CA HIS A 87 2.85 -2.32 13.13
C HIS A 87 3.25 -0.84 13.16
N THR A 88 4.08 -0.40 12.20
CA THR A 88 4.58 0.97 12.04
C THR A 88 4.99 1.18 10.59
N CYS A 89 4.68 2.35 10.01
CA CYS A 89 5.16 2.75 8.68
C CYS A 89 5.33 4.26 8.54
N GLY A 90 6.02 4.70 7.49
CA GLY A 90 5.97 6.07 6.99
C GLY A 90 4.69 6.34 6.20
N GLU A 91 4.43 5.43 5.27
CA GLU A 91 3.30 5.37 4.37
C GLU A 91 2.83 3.91 4.28
N GLY A 92 1.54 3.63 4.29
CA GLY A 92 1.06 2.23 4.21
C GLY A 92 1.24 1.64 2.81
N ILE A 93 0.24 1.83 1.95
CA ILE A 93 0.20 1.38 0.56
C ILE A 93 0.23 2.60 -0.36
N ARG A 94 1.18 2.67 -1.29
CA ARG A 94 1.34 3.85 -2.14
C ARG A 94 1.53 3.49 -3.60
N THR A 95 0.64 3.98 -4.44
CA THR A 95 0.89 4.06 -5.90
C THR A 95 2.05 5.02 -6.16
N CYS A 96 3.01 4.69 -7.02
CA CYS A 96 4.13 5.60 -7.25
C CYS A 96 3.66 6.96 -7.76
N GLY A 97 4.05 8.04 -7.07
CA GLY A 97 3.63 9.40 -7.41
C GLY A 97 4.65 10.21 -8.20
N ASN A 98 5.89 9.75 -8.31
CA ASN A 98 6.98 10.51 -8.93
C ASN A 98 7.93 9.66 -9.80
N CYS A 99 7.63 8.37 -10.00
CA CYS A 99 8.36 7.50 -10.92
C CYS A 99 8.39 8.09 -12.34
N GLN A 100 9.50 7.89 -13.05
CA GLN A 100 9.63 8.33 -14.44
C GLN A 100 8.61 7.63 -15.35
N SER A 101 8.46 6.32 -15.17
CA SER A 101 7.37 5.55 -15.76
C SER A 101 6.15 5.64 -14.87
N GLN A 102 5.02 6.01 -15.45
CA GLN A 102 3.74 6.14 -14.75
C GLN A 102 2.69 5.28 -15.42
N TYR A 103 1.83 4.69 -14.60
CA TYR A 103 0.71 3.87 -15.03
C TYR A 103 -0.59 4.53 -14.62
N ARG A 104 -1.66 4.20 -15.35
CA ARG A 104 -3.00 4.75 -15.13
C ARG A 104 -3.95 3.69 -14.61
N ASN A 105 -4.98 4.14 -13.91
CA ASN A 105 -6.07 3.30 -13.43
C ASN A 105 -5.59 2.14 -12.55
N ARG A 106 -4.54 2.35 -11.73
CA ARG A 106 -4.13 1.34 -10.75
C ARG A 106 -5.23 1.21 -9.72
N LYS A 107 -5.56 -0.04 -9.36
CA LYS A 107 -6.59 -0.36 -8.39
C LYS A 107 -5.96 -0.96 -7.15
N ILE A 108 -6.31 -0.44 -5.98
CA ILE A 108 -5.94 -0.99 -4.68
C ILE A 108 -7.24 -1.41 -3.99
N ASN A 109 -7.42 -2.70 -3.74
CA ASN A 109 -8.53 -3.22 -2.97
C ASN A 109 -7.97 -3.74 -1.65
N VAL A 110 -8.41 -3.16 -0.53
CA VAL A 110 -7.99 -3.59 0.81
C VAL A 110 -9.20 -4.09 1.57
N ASN A 111 -9.13 -5.31 2.09
CA ASN A 111 -10.18 -5.92 2.87
C ASN A 111 -9.58 -6.61 4.11
N GLY A 112 -9.78 -6.02 5.28
CA GLY A 112 -9.14 -6.50 6.50
C GLY A 112 -7.68 -6.05 6.55
N LEU A 113 -7.44 -4.88 7.12
CA LEU A 113 -6.09 -4.43 7.39
C LEU A 113 -6.05 -3.79 8.77
N THR A 114 -5.11 -4.24 9.60
CA THR A 114 -4.83 -3.62 10.89
C THR A 114 -3.52 -2.87 10.79
N ILE A 115 -3.55 -1.59 11.11
CA ILE A 115 -2.39 -0.71 11.08
C ILE A 115 -2.27 0.07 12.37
N GLU A 116 -1.10 0.03 12.98
CA GLU A 116 -0.87 0.58 14.30
C GLU A 116 0.20 1.68 14.29
N ASN A 117 0.20 2.50 15.35
CA ASN A 117 1.29 3.40 15.71
C ASN A 117 1.72 4.40 14.62
N LEU A 118 0.78 4.76 13.75
CA LEU A 118 0.97 5.83 12.78
C LEU A 118 1.04 7.19 13.46
N GLN A 119 2.02 7.99 13.08
CA GLN A 119 2.19 9.38 13.52
C GLN A 119 1.17 10.31 12.86
N ALA A 120 0.88 11.44 13.53
CA ALA A 120 -0.04 12.45 13.03
C ALA A 120 0.24 12.82 11.56
N GLY A 121 -0.80 12.80 10.74
CA GLY A 121 -0.73 13.10 9.32
C GLY A 121 -0.31 11.94 8.42
N GLN A 122 0.07 10.77 8.95
CA GLN A 122 0.31 9.57 8.13
C GLN A 122 -0.99 8.97 7.60
N TYR A 123 -0.88 7.96 6.73
CA TYR A 123 -2.02 7.41 6.02
C TYR A 123 -1.88 5.93 5.66
N VAL A 124 -3.03 5.27 5.49
CA VAL A 124 -3.11 3.85 5.14
C VAL A 124 -2.88 3.64 3.63
N VAL A 125 -3.59 4.38 2.76
CA VAL A 125 -3.44 4.27 1.31
C VAL A 125 -3.29 5.63 0.62
N GLY A 126 -2.41 5.72 -0.38
CA GLY A 126 -2.20 6.90 -1.21
C GLY A 126 -2.40 6.65 -2.71
N VAL A 127 -3.27 7.42 -3.36
CA VAL A 127 -3.61 7.30 -4.79
C VAL A 127 -3.36 8.59 -5.57
N ASN A 128 -3.01 8.49 -6.87
CA ASN A 128 -2.83 9.65 -7.73
C ASN A 128 -4.08 9.93 -8.58
N LYS A 129 -4.72 11.08 -8.33
CA LYS A 129 -5.93 11.54 -9.04
C LYS A 129 -5.74 11.64 -10.54
N ASN A 130 -4.65 12.26 -10.98
CA ASN A 130 -4.38 12.55 -12.40
C ASN A 130 -4.04 11.30 -13.23
N TYR A 131 -3.71 10.19 -12.57
CA TYR A 131 -3.53 8.89 -13.21
C TYR A 131 -4.79 8.01 -13.12
N GLY A 132 -5.84 8.46 -12.43
CA GLY A 132 -7.08 7.71 -12.27
C GLY A 132 -6.93 6.53 -11.30
N ASP A 133 -5.95 6.57 -10.41
CA ASP A 133 -5.73 5.52 -9.42
C ASP A 133 -6.87 5.53 -8.39
N VAL A 134 -7.34 4.34 -7.99
CA VAL A 134 -8.48 4.17 -7.08
C VAL A 134 -8.13 3.20 -5.96
N ALA A 135 -8.51 3.54 -4.73
CA ALA A 135 -8.46 2.69 -3.56
C ALA A 135 -9.88 2.37 -3.07
N THR A 136 -10.18 1.10 -2.86
CA THR A 136 -11.38 0.63 -2.18
C THR A 136 -10.99 0.01 -0.85
N LEU A 137 -11.55 0.51 0.25
CA LEU A 137 -11.21 0.07 1.60
C LEU A 137 -12.41 -0.57 2.29
N LYS A 138 -12.18 -1.71 2.94
CA LYS A 138 -13.14 -2.42 3.79
C LYS A 138 -12.45 -2.96 5.03
N ASN A 139 -13.11 -2.85 6.19
CA ASN A 139 -12.64 -3.43 7.45
C ASN A 139 -11.20 -3.00 7.80
N ILE A 140 -10.96 -1.70 7.86
CA ILE A 140 -9.65 -1.11 8.16
C ILE A 140 -9.61 -0.70 9.62
N HIS A 141 -8.71 -1.30 10.39
CA HIS A 141 -8.50 -1.01 11.80
C HIS A 141 -7.24 -0.15 11.96
N ILE A 142 -7.41 1.06 12.49
CA ILE A 142 -6.33 2.01 12.74
C ILE A 142 -6.18 2.15 14.25
N LEU A 143 -5.07 1.68 14.80
CA LEU A 143 -4.84 1.60 16.24
C LEU A 143 -3.63 2.44 16.68
N GLY A 144 -3.56 2.72 17.98
CA GLY A 144 -2.48 3.49 18.59
C GLY A 144 -2.87 4.90 19.05
N PRO A 145 -1.97 5.59 19.75
CA PRO A 145 -2.28 6.83 20.48
C PRO A 145 -2.69 8.01 19.58
N THR A 146 -2.29 7.99 18.32
CA THR A 146 -2.52 9.03 17.31
C THR A 146 -3.48 8.59 16.21
N ALA A 147 -4.24 7.51 16.42
CA ALA A 147 -5.13 6.93 15.41
C ALA A 147 -6.21 7.90 14.89
N ASN A 148 -6.62 8.88 15.70
CA ASN A 148 -7.56 9.93 15.30
C ASN A 148 -6.91 11.11 14.53
N GLN A 149 -5.60 11.07 14.30
CA GLN A 149 -4.82 12.12 13.62
C GLN A 149 -4.26 11.63 12.27
N VAL A 150 -4.68 10.47 11.80
CA VAL A 150 -4.20 9.84 10.56
C VAL A 150 -5.36 9.66 9.58
N PHE A 151 -5.01 9.35 8.33
CA PHE A 151 -5.97 9.33 7.23
C PHE A 151 -6.08 7.93 6.61
N PRO A 152 -7.28 7.33 6.50
CA PRO A 152 -7.43 6.09 5.75
C PRO A 152 -6.97 6.21 4.29
N CYS A 153 -7.25 7.34 3.63
CA CYS A 153 -6.87 7.55 2.24
C CYS A 153 -6.38 8.98 1.99
N LYS A 154 -5.29 9.12 1.23
CA LYS A 154 -4.83 10.41 0.70
C LYS A 154 -4.83 10.42 -0.82
N VAL A 155 -5.25 11.54 -1.38
CA VAL A 155 -5.31 11.77 -2.83
C VAL A 155 -4.19 12.73 -3.21
N PHE A 156 -3.42 12.37 -4.23
CA PHE A 156 -2.25 13.11 -4.69
C PHE A 156 -2.36 13.56 -6.15
N GLN A 157 -1.62 14.61 -6.47
CA GLN A 157 -1.22 14.96 -7.84
C GLN A 157 0.14 14.32 -8.13
N GLY A 158 0.13 13.18 -8.82
CA GLY A 158 1.34 12.51 -9.28
C GLY A 158 2.03 13.27 -10.42
N ASN A 159 3.29 12.93 -10.67
CA ASN A 159 4.12 13.44 -11.75
C ASN A 159 5.13 12.36 -12.21
N ASN A 160 5.87 12.66 -13.27
CA ASN A 160 6.91 11.80 -13.83
C ASN A 160 8.29 12.46 -13.83
N GLN A 161 8.53 13.40 -12.90
CA GLN A 161 9.72 14.25 -12.87
C GLN A 161 10.64 13.94 -11.67
N GLY A 162 10.36 12.88 -10.89
CA GLY A 162 11.09 12.58 -9.65
C GLY A 162 10.78 13.55 -8.50
N LYS A 163 9.92 14.54 -8.69
CA LYS A 163 9.55 15.53 -7.67
C LYS A 163 8.50 14.96 -6.73
N ASN A 164 8.52 15.36 -5.46
CA ASN A 164 7.52 14.92 -4.50
C ASN A 164 6.09 15.29 -4.99
N PRO A 165 5.13 14.35 -4.95
CA PRO A 165 3.74 14.62 -5.34
C PRO A 165 3.07 15.60 -4.38
N ASN A 166 2.17 16.44 -4.91
CA ASN A 166 1.37 17.32 -4.06
C ASN A 166 0.18 16.55 -3.47
N VAL A 167 -0.14 16.80 -2.20
CA VAL A 167 -1.38 16.32 -1.59
C VAL A 167 -2.54 17.18 -2.08
N LEU A 168 -3.61 16.54 -2.55
CA LEU A 168 -4.85 17.19 -3.00
C LEU A 168 -6.00 16.96 -2.03
N GLY A 169 -6.02 15.80 -1.35
CA GLY A 169 -7.08 15.39 -0.43
C GLY A 169 -6.54 14.51 0.68
N MET A 170 -7.16 14.62 1.85
CA MET A 170 -6.86 13.83 3.04
C MET A 170 -8.19 13.36 3.61
N GLU A 171 -8.61 12.17 3.18
CA GLU A 171 -9.90 11.61 3.52
C GLU A 171 -9.86 11.04 4.94
N ASN A 172 -10.92 11.31 5.72
CA ASN A 172 -11.05 10.89 7.10
C ASN A 172 -12.04 9.71 7.19
N ASN A 173 -13.10 9.85 7.96
CA ASN A 173 -14.11 8.82 8.22
C ASN A 173 -14.88 8.39 6.96
N LYS A 174 -14.88 9.19 5.89
CA LYS A 174 -15.52 8.83 4.62
C LYS A 174 -14.63 9.18 3.44
N GLY A 175 -14.60 8.30 2.44
CA GLY A 175 -13.89 8.57 1.19
C GLY A 175 -14.65 9.50 0.25
N ASP A 176 -13.94 10.07 -0.72
CA ASP A 176 -14.50 10.97 -1.74
C ASP A 176 -15.46 10.28 -2.74
N GLY A 177 -15.55 8.93 -2.70
CA GLY A 177 -16.43 8.12 -3.55
C GLY A 177 -15.95 7.99 -5.00
N THR A 178 -14.78 8.53 -5.33
CA THR A 178 -14.21 8.53 -6.70
C THR A 178 -12.83 7.87 -6.73
N TYR A 179 -11.89 8.38 -5.93
CA TYR A 179 -10.51 7.88 -5.84
C TYR A 179 -10.30 7.09 -4.55
N CYS A 180 -11.03 7.45 -3.49
CA CYS A 180 -11.06 6.77 -2.21
C CYS A 180 -12.50 6.30 -1.96
N ILE A 181 -12.74 5.00 -2.08
CA ILE A 181 -14.07 4.39 -2.04
C ILE A 181 -14.22 3.59 -0.75
N TYR A 182 -14.88 4.19 0.24
CA TYR A 182 -15.26 3.54 1.49
C TYR A 182 -16.29 4.38 2.25
N SER A 183 -16.99 3.73 3.18
CA SER A 183 -17.95 4.34 4.09
C SER A 183 -17.40 4.43 5.52
N GLU A 184 -18.10 5.13 6.41
CA GLU A 184 -17.71 5.22 7.83
C GLU A 184 -17.65 3.85 8.50
N SER A 185 -18.53 2.92 8.13
CA SER A 185 -18.53 1.56 8.69
C SER A 185 -17.34 0.69 8.25
N ASP A 186 -16.58 1.13 7.25
CA ASP A 186 -15.39 0.41 6.78
C ASP A 186 -14.12 0.78 7.57
N ILE A 187 -14.16 1.86 8.37
CA ILE A 187 -13.01 2.40 9.09
C ILE A 187 -13.25 2.34 10.59
N HIS A 188 -12.36 1.66 11.30
CA HIS A 188 -12.41 1.45 12.74
C HIS A 188 -11.20 2.13 13.38
N ILE A 189 -11.43 3.22 14.10
CA ILE A 189 -10.37 3.97 14.78
C ILE A 189 -10.36 3.56 16.25
N GLY A 190 -9.25 2.97 16.71
CA GLY A 190 -9.06 2.53 18.09
C GLY A 190 -9.76 1.21 18.45
N SER A 191 -10.30 0.47 17.48
CA SER A 191 -10.97 -0.82 17.65
C SER A 191 -10.71 -1.73 16.48
#